data_AF-A0A316Q163-F1
#
_entry.id   AF-A0A316Q163-F1
#
_cell.length_a   1.000
_cell.length_b   1.000
_cell.length_c   1.000
_cell.angle_alpha   90.00
_cell.angle_beta   90.00
_cell.angle_gamma   90.00
#
_symmetry.space_group_name_H-M   'P 1'
#
loop_
_entity.id
_entity.type
_entity.pdbx_description
1 polymer ?
#
loop_
_entity_poly.entity_id
_entity_poly.type
_entity_poly.pdbx_seq_one_letter_code
_entity_poly.pdbx_strand_id
1 'polypeptide(L)' 'MPLVRNKFLAADSIDLYDTSLFTIDQIADWEWLDDGVHGILQRNAGFATYEGSIAKYCNLMCRLPGGIGRLTGVSAPAA' A
#
# COMPACT_ATOMS: atom_id res chain seq x y z
N MET A 1 4.89 10.32 -20.91
CA MET A 1 4.43 9.15 -20.14
C MET A 1 5.62 8.18 -20.03
N PRO A 2 6.20 7.95 -18.84
CA PRO A 2 7.32 7.04 -18.68
C PRO A 2 6.86 5.57 -18.76
N LEU A 3 7.67 4.71 -19.39
CA LEU A 3 7.49 3.26 -19.36
C LEU A 3 8.39 2.67 -18.28
N VAL A 4 7.82 1.88 -17.39
CA VAL A 4 8.53 1.28 -16.25
C VAL A 4 8.34 -0.23 -16.31
N ARG A 5 9.46 -0.98 -16.29
CA ARG A 5 9.43 -2.44 -16.21
C ARG A 5 9.07 -2.85 -14.78
N ASN A 6 7.96 -3.57 -14.61
CA ASN A 6 7.51 -4.08 -13.32
C ASN A 6 7.60 -5.61 -13.29
N LYS A 7 8.27 -6.15 -12.28
CA LYS A 7 8.45 -7.61 -12.08
C LYS A 7 7.18 -8.33 -11.62
N PHE A 8 6.19 -7.60 -11.13
CA PHE A 8 4.94 -8.14 -10.61
C PHE A 8 3.83 -8.16 -11.67
N LEU A 9 4.04 -7.54 -12.85
CA LEU A 9 3.11 -7.61 -13.97
C LEU A 9 3.28 -8.92 -14.74
N ALA A 10 2.20 -9.39 -15.36
CA ALA A 10 2.26 -10.53 -16.27
C ALA A 10 3.09 -10.18 -17.50
N ALA A 11 3.82 -11.17 -18.04
CA ALA A 11 4.82 -10.97 -19.09
C ALA A 11 4.24 -10.42 -20.41
N ASP A 12 2.97 -10.67 -20.68
CA ASP A 12 2.23 -10.30 -21.90
C ASP A 12 1.25 -9.14 -21.67
N SER A 13 1.45 -8.39 -20.57
CA SER A 13 0.56 -7.32 -20.15
C SER A 13 1.27 -5.98 -20.00
N ILE A 14 0.55 -4.92 -20.35
CA ILE A 14 0.97 -3.54 -20.08
C ILE A 14 -0.18 -2.84 -19.39
N ASP A 15 0.10 -2.32 -18.19
CA ASP A 15 -0.87 -1.53 -17.44
C ASP A 15 -0.62 -0.03 -17.64
N LEU A 16 -1.71 0.69 -17.93
CA LEU A 16 -1.75 2.13 -18.13
C LEU A 16 -2.37 2.76 -16.88
N TYR A 17 -1.53 3.47 -16.14
CA TYR A 17 -1.93 4.14 -14.91
C TYR A 17 -1.71 5.65 -15.00
N ASP A 18 -2.72 6.39 -14.59
CA ASP A 18 -2.54 7.77 -14.11
C ASP A 18 -2.38 7.73 -12.59
N THR A 19 -1.16 7.94 -12.11
CA THR A 19 -0.83 7.89 -10.68
C THR A 19 -1.54 8.97 -9.88
N SER A 20 -2.00 10.05 -10.51
CA SER A 20 -2.76 11.12 -9.81
C SER A 20 -4.16 10.66 -9.37
N LEU A 21 -4.67 9.56 -9.95
CA LEU A 21 -5.95 8.96 -9.60
C LEU A 21 -5.87 8.02 -8.39
N PHE A 22 -4.66 7.70 -7.92
CA PHE A 22 -4.45 6.78 -6.80
C PHE A 22 -4.11 7.54 -5.53
N THR A 23 -4.82 7.24 -4.45
CA THR A 23 -4.55 7.80 -3.12
C THR A 23 -4.38 6.71 -2.09
N ILE A 24 -3.53 6.97 -1.10
CA ILE A 24 -3.39 6.12 0.09
C ILE A 24 -4.26 6.75 1.16
N ASP A 25 -5.44 6.19 1.35
CA ASP A 25 -6.40 6.69 2.33
C ASP A 25 -6.16 5.96 3.67
N GLN A 26 -6.04 6.73 4.74
CA GLN A 26 -5.81 6.21 6.10
C GLN A 26 -7.16 5.84 6.73
N ILE A 27 -7.28 4.61 7.22
CA ILE A 27 -8.58 4.06 7.66
C ILE A 27 -8.88 4.37 9.14
N ALA A 28 -7.87 4.71 9.95
CA ALA A 28 -8.09 5.08 11.34
C ALA A 28 -6.94 5.93 11.89
N ASP A 29 -7.30 6.84 12.78
CA ASP A 29 -6.36 7.51 13.68
C ASP A 29 -6.14 6.64 14.91
N TRP A 30 -4.89 6.60 15.34
CA TRP A 30 -4.42 5.78 16.44
C TRP A 30 -5.14 6.16 17.74
N GLU A 31 -5.64 5.16 18.48
CA GLU A 31 -5.96 5.35 19.89
C GLU A 31 -4.64 5.42 20.68
N TRP A 32 -4.11 6.64 20.75
CA TRP A 32 -2.90 6.94 21.50
C TRP A 32 -3.24 6.97 22.99
N LEU A 33 -3.19 5.82 23.67
CA LEU A 33 -2.64 5.62 25.02
C LEU A 33 -3.04 4.25 25.58
N ASP A 34 -2.15 3.71 26.42
CA ASP A 34 -2.27 2.48 27.18
C ASP A 34 -3.59 2.39 27.96
N ASP A 35 -4.57 1.66 27.42
CA ASP A 35 -5.78 1.22 28.11
C ASP A 35 -5.60 -0.17 28.76
N GLY A 36 -4.35 -0.61 28.92
CA GLY A 36 -3.97 -1.81 29.65
C GLY A 36 -3.98 -3.11 28.84
N VAL A 37 -4.60 -3.14 27.66
CA VAL A 37 -4.64 -4.36 26.81
C VAL A 37 -4.30 -4.08 25.34
N HIS A 38 -4.58 -2.88 24.81
CA HIS A 38 -4.47 -2.59 23.38
C HIS A 38 -3.69 -1.31 23.03
N GLY A 39 -3.01 -0.69 23.99
CA GLY A 39 -2.14 0.46 23.75
C GLY A 39 -0.90 0.14 22.88
N ILE A 40 -0.57 1.06 21.97
CA ILE A 40 0.63 1.02 21.10
C ILE A 40 1.93 1.02 21.90
N LEU A 41 1.94 1.62 23.09
CA LEU A 41 3.06 1.68 24.01
C LEU A 41 2.73 0.88 25.27
N GLN A 42 3.54 -0.13 25.56
CA GLN A 42 3.41 -0.97 26.74
C GLN A 42 4.64 -0.85 27.62
N ARG A 43 4.44 -0.77 28.93
CA ARG A 43 5.56 -0.71 29.89
C ARG A 43 6.14 -2.10 30.12
N ASN A 44 7.46 -2.23 30.05
CA ASN A 44 8.14 -3.49 30.35
C ASN A 44 8.16 -3.71 31.87
N ALA A 45 7.55 -4.80 32.33
CA ALA A 45 7.51 -5.13 33.76
C ALA A 45 8.92 -5.32 34.32
N GLY A 46 9.23 -4.64 35.43
CA GLY A 46 10.54 -4.74 36.10
C GLY A 46 11.65 -3.86 35.52
N PHE A 47 11.41 -3.10 34.44
CA PHE A 47 12.40 -2.21 33.82
C PHE A 47 11.83 -0.80 33.60
N ALA A 48 12.70 0.21 33.57
CA ALA A 48 12.33 1.59 33.26
C ALA A 48 12.29 1.83 31.73
N THR A 49 11.70 0.90 30.98
CA THR A 49 11.66 0.91 29.51
C THR A 49 10.24 0.64 29.02
N TYR A 50 9.91 1.16 27.84
CA TYR A 50 8.64 0.93 27.15
C TYR A 50 8.91 0.26 25.81
N GLU A 51 8.03 -0.65 25.39
CA GLU A 51 8.01 -1.25 24.06
C GLU A 51 6.84 -0.68 23.26
N GLY A 52 7.06 -0.39 21.97
CA GLY A 52 6.08 0.26 21.11
C GLY A 52 5.90 -0.45 19.77
N SER A 53 4.66 -0.74 19.39
CA SER A 53 4.31 -1.33 18.08
C SER A 53 3.53 -0.35 17.21
N ILE A 54 4.16 0.18 16.17
CA ILE A 54 3.57 1.18 15.27
C ILE A 54 2.96 0.46 14.05
N ALA A 55 1.62 0.36 14.00
CA ALA A 55 0.85 -0.19 12.88
C ALA A 55 0.11 0.90 12.08
N LYS A 56 0.52 1.14 10.82
CA LYS A 56 -0.17 2.08 9.93
C LYS A 56 -1.19 1.35 9.06
N TYR A 57 -2.48 1.62 9.26
CA TYR A 57 -3.55 1.05 8.45
C TYR A 57 -3.93 1.97 7.30
N CYS A 58 -3.69 1.54 6.06
CA CYS A 58 -4.02 2.29 4.86
C CYS A 58 -4.62 1.40 3.79
N ASN A 59 -5.45 2.01 2.94
CA ASN A 59 -5.92 1.37 1.71
C ASN A 59 -5.47 2.17 0.49
N LEU A 60 -5.10 1.46 -0.58
CA LEU A 60 -4.81 2.07 -1.87
C LEU A 60 -6.11 2.18 -2.66
N MET A 61 -6.60 3.40 -2.83
CA MET A 61 -7.86 3.69 -3.49
C MET A 61 -7.63 4.29 -4.88
N CYS A 62 -8.49 3.93 -5.83
CA CYS A 62 -8.54 4.55 -7.16
C CYS A 62 -9.80 5.43 -7.26
N ARG A 63 -9.62 6.73 -7.47
CA ARG A 63 -10.73 7.70 -7.53
C ARG A 63 -11.52 7.64 -8.83
N LEU A 64 -10.93 7.13 -9.90
CA LEU A 64 -11.60 6.97 -11.19
C LEU A 64 -11.21 5.63 -11.84
N PRO A 65 -11.92 4.54 -11.54
CA PRO A 65 -11.62 3.21 -12.08
C PRO A 65 -11.72 3.12 -13.61
N GLY A 66 -12.49 3.98 -14.26
CA GLY A 66 -12.59 4.04 -15.72
C GLY A 66 -11.39 4.71 -16.42
N GLY A 67 -10.50 5.38 -15.66
CA GLY A 67 -9.32 6.08 -16.18
C GLY A 67 -8.06 5.23 -16.29
N ILE A 68 -8.17 3.94 -15.95
CA ILE A 68 -7.09 2.97 -15.95
C ILE A 68 -7.38 1.87 -16.98
N GLY A 69 -6.31 1.37 -17.60
CA GLY A 69 -6.42 0.39 -18.68
C GLY A 69 -5.36 -0.69 -18.59
N ARG A 70 -5.69 -1.88 -19.08
CA ARG A 70 -4.76 -2.99 -19.22
C ARG A 70 -4.80 -3.49 -20.65
N LEU A 71 -3.63 -3.58 -21.26
CA LEU A 71 -3.41 -4.25 -22.55
C LEU A 71 -2.92 -5.66 -22.26
N THR A 72 -3.47 -6.64 -22.97
CA THR A 72 -3.13 -8.07 -22.83
C THR A 72 -2.78 -8.66 -24.19
N GLY A 73 -2.08 -9.80 -24.20
CA GLY A 73 -1.63 -10.44 -25.44
C GLY A 73 -0.50 -9.69 -26.14
N VAL A 74 0.23 -8.84 -25.41
CA VAL A 74 1.38 -8.13 -25.95
C VAL A 74 2.56 -9.10 -26.02
N SER A 75 2.80 -9.65 -27.21
CA SER A 75 3.94 -10.53 -27.48
C SER A 75 4.89 -9.88 -28.48
N ALA A 76 6.19 -10.10 -28.27
CA ALA A 76 7.17 -9.78 -29.30
C ALA A 76 7.04 -10.80 -30.44
N PRO A 77 7.21 -10.39 -31.72
CA PRO A 77 7.29 -11.33 -32.82
C PRO A 77 8.43 -12.33 -32.56
N ALA A 78 8.20 -13.60 -32.89
CA ALA A 78 9.26 -14.61 -32.85
C ALA A 78 10.41 -14.16 -33.76
N ALA A 79 11.64 -14.24 -33.24
CA ALA A 79 12.86 -13.89 -33.96
C ALA A 79 13.17 -14.91 -35.06
#